data_AF-A2BPP5-F1
#
_entry.id   AF-A2BPP5-F1
#
_cell.length_a   1.000
_cell.length_b   1.000
_cell.length_c   1.000
_cell.angle_alpha   90.00
_cell.angle_beta   90.00
_cell.angle_gamma   90.00
#
_symmetry.space_group_name_H-M   'P 1'
#
loop_
_entity.id
_entity.type
_entity.pdbx_description
1 polymer ?
#
loop_
_entity_poly.entity_id
_entity_poly.type
_entity_poly.pdbx_seq_one_letter_code
_entity_poly.pdbx_strand_id
1 'polypeptide(L)'
;MTGFLYFLGNTLRWPVLKPKEFFSLHAYFSIIYLITFTLSKYDVSQSNLVFTLGILAPLLIAIGQGLPIDCLDMESSLLKELKTK
;
A
#
# COMPACT_ATOMS: atom_id res chain seq x y z
N MET A 1 9.68 -13.89 12.30
CA MET A 1 9.57 -14.67 11.05
C MET A 1 8.12 -14.94 10.64
N THR A 2 7.23 -15.30 11.57
CA THR A 2 5.82 -15.62 11.29
C THR A 2 5.05 -14.49 10.61
N GLY A 3 5.24 -13.24 11.05
CA GLY A 3 4.60 -12.08 10.42
C GLY A 3 4.98 -11.85 8.96
N PHE A 4 6.25 -12.09 8.60
CA PHE A 4 6.70 -11.98 7.20
C PHE A 4 6.07 -13.07 6.32
N LEU A 5 5.99 -14.31 6.80
CA LEU A 5 5.35 -15.41 6.05
C LEU A 5 3.84 -15.20 5.92
N TYR A 6 3.19 -14.64 6.95
CA TYR A 6 1.77 -14.26 6.90
C TYR A 6 1.54 -13.15 5.87
N PHE A 7 2.35 -12.09 5.90
CA PHE A 7 2.32 -11.01 4.91
C PHE A 7 2.51 -11.56 3.48
N LEU A 8 3.57 -12.35 3.26
CA LEU A 8 3.89 -12.93 1.96
C LEU A 8 2.76 -13.82 1.44
N GLY A 9 2.19 -14.67 2.29
CA GLY A 9 1.06 -15.53 1.95
C GLY A 9 -0.19 -14.73 1.58
N ASN A 10 -0.48 -13.63 2.27
CA ASN A 10 -1.58 -12.74 1.93
C ASN A 10 -1.33 -11.99 0.63
N THR A 11 -0.12 -11.48 0.41
CA THR A 11 0.25 -10.79 -0.84
C THR A 11 0.11 -11.72 -2.05
N LEU A 12 0.53 -12.98 -1.92
CA LEU A 12 0.42 -13.98 -2.99
C LEU A 12 -1.03 -14.39 -3.28
N ARG A 13 -1.92 -14.37 -2.29
CA ARG A 13 -3.35 -14.70 -2.44
C ARG A 13 -4.19 -13.52 -2.94
N TRP A 14 -3.72 -12.30 -2.74
CA TRP A 14 -4.48 -11.09 -3.06
C TRP A 14 -4.95 -10.97 -4.53
N PRO A 15 -4.14 -11.34 -5.54
CA PRO A 15 -4.58 -11.31 -6.94
C PRO A 15 -5.79 -12.21 -7.19
N VAL A 16 -5.87 -13.35 -6.49
CA VAL A 16 -6.92 -14.35 -6.66
C VAL A 16 -8.17 -13.97 -5.87
N LEU A 17 -8.01 -13.48 -4.64
CA LEU A 17 -9.14 -13.12 -3.77
C LEU A 17 -9.83 -11.83 -4.21
N LYS A 18 -9.06 -10.85 -4.67
CA LYS A 18 -9.55 -9.50 -5.00
C LYS A 18 -8.83 -8.90 -6.21
N PRO A 19 -9.05 -9.46 -7.42
CA PRO A 19 -8.32 -9.06 -8.62
C PRO A 19 -8.50 -7.59 -8.97
N LYS A 20 -9.72 -7.04 -8.82
CA LYS A 20 -10.00 -5.63 -9.15
C LYS A 20 -9.22 -4.66 -8.26
N GLU A 21 -9.20 -4.89 -6.95
CA GLU A 21 -8.45 -4.06 -6.00
C GLU A 21 -6.95 -4.16 -6.27
N PHE A 22 -6.46 -5.37 -6.54
CA PHE A 22 -5.06 -5.63 -6.90
C PHE A 22 -4.63 -4.84 -8.14
N PHE A 23 -5.37 -4.97 -9.25
CA PHE A 23 -5.07 -4.24 -10.48
C PHE A 23 -5.18 -2.73 -10.31
N SER A 24 -6.18 -2.24 -9.57
CA SER A 24 -6.35 -0.81 -9.29
C SER A 24 -5.14 -0.22 -8.56
N LEU A 25 -4.63 -0.92 -7.54
CA LEU A 25 -3.45 -0.48 -6.80
C LEU A 25 -2.19 -0.50 -7.67
N HIS A 26 -1.99 -1.55 -8.47
CA HIS A 26 -0.80 -1.67 -9.31
C HIS A 26 -0.82 -0.66 -10.46
N ALA A 27 -2.00 -0.37 -11.03
CA ALA A 27 -2.17 0.70 -12.00
C ALA A 27 -1.84 2.07 -11.39
N TYR A 28 -2.30 2.33 -10.16
CA TYR A 28 -1.96 3.54 -9.41
C TYR A 28 -0.44 3.69 -9.22
N PHE A 29 0.25 2.66 -8.73
CA PHE A 29 1.70 2.72 -8.57
C PHE A 29 2.44 2.89 -9.90
N SER A 30 1.96 2.26 -10.96
CA SER A 30 2.53 2.44 -12.31
C SER A 30 2.42 3.89 -12.78
N ILE A 31 1.28 4.56 -12.51
CA ILE A 31 1.09 5.98 -12.84
C ILE A 31 2.05 6.86 -12.04
N ILE A 32 2.16 6.66 -10.73
CA ILE A 32 3.10 7.42 -9.87
C ILE A 32 4.54 7.24 -10.36
N TYR A 33 4.92 6.01 -10.73
CA TYR A 33 6.23 5.72 -11.28
C TYR A 33 6.47 6.45 -12.62
N LEU A 34 5.50 6.42 -13.54
CA LEU A 34 5.61 7.14 -14.83
C LEU A 34 5.76 8.65 -14.64
N ILE A 35 4.98 9.24 -13.72
CA ILE A 35 5.07 10.67 -13.38
C ILE A 35 6.46 10.98 -12.81
N THR A 36 6.91 10.19 -11.84
CA THR A 36 8.22 10.35 -11.20
C THR A 36 9.36 10.21 -12.21
N PHE A 37 9.31 9.19 -13.06
CA PHE A 37 10.30 8.95 -14.10
C PHE A 37 10.37 10.13 -15.08
N THR A 38 9.22 10.65 -15.48
CA THR A 38 9.14 11.82 -16.35
C THR A 38 9.74 13.06 -15.69
N LEU A 39 9.38 13.35 -14.43
CA LEU A 39 9.96 14.45 -13.65
C LEU A 39 11.49 14.33 -13.51
N SER A 40 11.98 13.11 -13.27
CA SER A 40 13.41 12.83 -13.22
C SER A 40 14.11 13.06 -14.56
N LYS A 41 13.44 12.77 -15.69
CA LYS A 41 13.98 13.03 -17.04
C LYS A 41 14.07 14.52 -17.37
N TYR A 42 13.19 15.34 -16.82
CA TYR A 42 13.22 16.81 -16.97
C TYR A 42 14.06 17.50 -15.88
N ASP A 43 14.87 16.75 -15.14
CA ASP A 43 15.79 17.25 -14.10
C ASP A 43 15.08 18.03 -12.98
N VAL A 44 13.83 17.65 -12.67
CA VAL A 44 13.07 18.23 -11.57
C VAL A 44 13.57 17.62 -10.26
N SER A 45 14.21 18.44 -9.43
CA SER A 45 14.83 18.05 -8.15
C SER A 45 13.88 17.41 -7.14
N GLN A 46 12.56 17.66 -7.27
CA GLN A 46 11.52 17.17 -6.36
C GLN A 46 10.93 15.81 -6.77
N SER A 47 11.46 15.15 -7.81
CA SER A 47 10.95 13.85 -8.29
C SER A 47 10.85 12.79 -7.19
N ASN A 48 11.87 12.68 -6.33
CA ASN A 48 11.87 11.75 -5.18
C ASN A 48 10.76 12.06 -4.17
N LEU A 49 10.46 13.35 -3.93
CA LEU A 49 9.39 13.76 -3.02
C LEU A 49 8.02 13.40 -3.59
N VAL A 50 7.82 13.59 -4.90
CA VAL A 50 6.60 13.17 -5.61
C VAL A 50 6.41 11.65 -5.52
N PHE A 51 7.47 10.87 -5.67
CA PHE A 51 7.43 9.42 -5.51
C PHE A 51 7.02 9.00 -4.09
N THR A 52 7.69 9.55 -3.07
CA THR A 52 7.40 9.23 -1.67
C THR A 52 5.98 9.60 -1.29
N LEU A 53 5.53 10.82 -1.63
CA LEU A 53 4.16 11.25 -1.35
C LEU A 53 3.13 10.44 -2.15
N GLY A 54 3.43 10.11 -3.40
CA GLY A 54 2.56 9.30 -4.25
C GLY A 54 2.35 7.89 -3.69
N ILE A 55 3.39 7.24 -3.18
CA ILE A 55 3.25 5.91 -2.56
C ILE A 55 2.54 5.99 -1.21
N LEU A 56 2.77 7.07 -0.44
CA LEU A 56 2.23 7.21 0.92
C LEU A 56 0.80 7.78 0.95
N ALA A 57 0.36 8.45 -0.11
CA ALA A 57 -0.95 9.10 -0.19
C ALA A 57 -2.14 8.17 0.09
N PRO A 58 -2.22 6.93 -0.44
CA PRO A 58 -3.33 6.03 -0.13
C PRO A 58 -3.42 5.71 1.37
N LEU A 59 -2.27 5.55 2.03
CA LEU A 59 -2.19 5.28 3.47
C LEU A 59 -2.63 6.52 4.28
N LEU A 60 -2.14 7.70 3.92
CA LEU A 60 -2.51 8.96 4.57
C LEU A 60 -4.01 9.27 4.41
N ILE A 61 -4.58 9.03 3.22
CA ILE A 61 -6.02 9.17 2.98
C ILE A 61 -6.81 8.20 3.83
N ALA A 62 -6.39 6.92 3.90
CA ALA A 62 -7.08 5.93 4.72
C ALA A 62 -7.05 6.31 6.21
N ILE A 63 -5.91 6.78 6.73
CA ILE A 63 -5.80 7.31 8.10
C ILE A 63 -6.74 8.50 8.30
N GLY A 64 -6.76 9.45 7.36
CA GLY A 64 -7.66 10.61 7.40
C GLY A 64 -9.15 10.26 7.34
N GLN A 65 -9.50 9.12 6.73
CA GLN A 65 -10.86 8.57 6.67
C GLN A 65 -11.24 7.75 7.91
N GLY A 66 -10.37 7.69 8.93
CA GLY A 66 -10.64 6.99 10.18
C GLY A 66 -10.10 5.57 10.24
N LEU A 67 -9.13 5.20 9.39
CA LEU A 67 -8.39 3.94 9.56
C LEU A 67 -7.70 3.97 10.94
N PRO A 68 -8.01 3.03 11.84
CA PRO A 68 -7.35 2.95 13.13
C PRO A 68 -5.87 2.69 12.90
N ILE A 69 -5.01 3.52 13.50
CA ILE A 69 -3.56 3.30 13.47
C ILE A 69 -3.17 1.94 14.09
N ASP A 70 -4.03 1.39 14.94
CA ASP A 70 -3.88 0.05 15.51
C ASP A 70 -3.86 -1.04 14.43
N CYS A 71 -4.47 -0.82 13.27
CA CYS A 71 -4.40 -1.75 12.14
C CYS A 71 -2.99 -1.93 11.55
N LEU A 72 -2.04 -1.05 11.91
CA LEU A 72 -0.61 -1.20 11.58
C LEU A 72 0.12 -2.09 12.60
N ASP A 73 -0.47 -2.31 13.78
CA ASP A 73 0.03 -3.25 14.76
C ASP A 73 -0.41 -4.69 14.42
N MET A 74 0.58 -5.57 14.27
CA MET A 74 0.37 -6.95 13.82
C MET A 74 -0.43 -7.77 14.85
N GLU A 75 -0.20 -7.51 16.14
CA GLU A 75 -0.88 -8.24 17.21
C GLU A 75 -2.37 -7.89 17.24
N SER A 76 -2.70 -6.60 17.19
CA SER A 76 -4.10 -6.15 17.17
C SER A 76 -4.86 -6.59 15.92
N SER A 77 -4.20 -6.61 14.74
CA SER A 77 -4.81 -7.01 13.47
C SER A 77 -5.08 -8.52 13.42
N LEU A 78 -4.16 -9.35 13.95
CA LEU A 78 -4.40 -10.79 14.10
C LEU A 78 -5.50 -11.10 15.12
N LEU A 79 -5.53 -10.41 16.26
CA LEU A 79 -6.58 -10.57 17.26
C LEU A 79 -7.97 -10.22 16.71
N LYS A 80 -8.05 -9.22 15.84
CA LYS A 80 -9.32 -8.82 15.18
C LYS A 80 -9.81 -9.90 14.21
N GLU A 81 -8.94 -10.48 13.39
CA GLU A 81 -9.34 -11.60 12.52
C GLU A 81 -9.77 -12.84 13.31
N LEU A 82 -9.07 -13.16 14.41
CA LEU A 82 -9.41 -14.27 15.31
C LEU A 82 -10.78 -14.09 16.00
N LYS A 83 -11.15 -12.85 16.34
CA LYS A 83 -12.40 -12.54 17.04
C LYS A 83 -13.62 -12.49 16.12
N THR A 84 -13.42 -12.39 14.82
CA THR A 84 -14.50 -12.31 13.82
C THR A 84 -14.88 -13.70 13.27
N LYS A 85 -14.30 -14.76 13.83
CA LYS A 85 -14.57 -16.17 13.51
C LYS A 85 -15.22 -16.85 14.70
#